data_AF-A0A832UU26-F1
#
_entry.id   AF-A0A832UU26-F1
#
_cell.length_a   1.000
_cell.length_b   1.000
_cell.length_c   1.000
_cell.angle_alpha   90.00
_cell.angle_beta   90.00
_cell.angle_gamma   90.00
#
_symmetry.space_group_name_H-M   'P 1'
#
loop_
_entity.id
_entity.type
_entity.pdbx_description
1 polymer ?
#
loop_
_entity_poly.entity_id
_entity_poly.type
_entity_poly.pdbx_seq_one_letter_code
_entity_poly.pdbx_strand_id
1 'polypeptide(L)'
;YNSIDDKTDPYHYWTTLIKFGIGRTTYDAAQEIRNNHINRDEGVALVKRFDQEFPTRYLKDFLDYISMTEEEFWETADKFRSPHIWKKENGDWKLRHTVWKGGTDD
;
A
#
# COMPACT_ATOMS: atom_id res chain seq x y z
N TYR A 1 7.89 3.61 -15.80
CA TYR A 1 7.27 4.32 -14.68
C TYR A 1 5.98 4.97 -15.16
N ASN A 2 4.91 4.84 -14.38
CA ASN A 2 3.58 5.29 -14.76
C ASN A 2 3.15 6.50 -13.91
N SER A 3 2.42 7.42 -14.53
CA SER A 3 1.58 8.42 -13.85
C SER A 3 2.29 9.27 -12.80
N ILE A 4 3.54 9.67 -13.05
CA ILE A 4 4.36 10.41 -12.06
C ILE A 4 3.76 11.79 -11.70
N ASP A 5 3.04 12.39 -12.63
CA ASP A 5 2.39 13.69 -12.47
C ASP A 5 0.91 13.58 -12.09
N ASP A 6 0.41 12.36 -11.86
CA ASP A 6 -0.99 12.14 -11.52
C ASP A 6 -1.24 12.30 -10.01
N LYS A 7 -2.29 13.06 -9.68
CA LYS A 7 -2.65 13.35 -8.28
C LYS A 7 -3.41 12.20 -7.61
N THR A 8 -3.98 11.28 -8.39
CA THR A 8 -4.94 10.25 -7.95
C THR A 8 -4.37 8.83 -7.98
N ASP A 9 -3.41 8.55 -8.87
CA ASP A 9 -2.74 7.27 -9.05
C ASP A 9 -2.13 6.70 -7.75
N PRO A 10 -1.57 7.50 -6.83
CA PRO A 10 -1.13 6.97 -5.54
C PRO A 10 -2.25 6.28 -4.72
N TYR A 11 -3.50 6.75 -4.82
CA TYR A 11 -4.65 6.12 -4.13
C TYR A 11 -5.06 4.80 -4.77
N HIS A 12 -4.82 4.61 -6.08
CA HIS A 12 -5.02 3.31 -6.72
C HIS A 12 -4.11 2.24 -6.10
N TYR A 13 -2.82 2.54 -5.93
CA TYR A 13 -1.90 1.60 -5.29
C TYR A 13 -2.17 1.43 -3.80
N TRP A 14 -2.56 2.50 -3.11
CA TRP A 14 -2.93 2.40 -1.71
C TRP A 14 -4.19 1.54 -1.50
N THR A 15 -5.24 1.73 -2.29
CA THR A 15 -6.44 0.86 -2.22
C THR A 15 -6.13 -0.59 -2.60
N THR A 16 -5.18 -0.81 -3.50
CA THR A 16 -4.65 -2.16 -3.80
C THR A 16 -3.98 -2.78 -2.57
N LEU A 17 -3.18 -2.01 -1.83
CA LEU A 17 -2.61 -2.44 -0.55
C LEU A 17 -3.70 -2.82 0.45
N ILE A 18 -4.72 -1.97 0.63
CA ILE A 18 -5.85 -2.27 1.54
C ILE A 18 -6.51 -3.59 1.17
N LYS A 19 -6.74 -3.82 -0.12
CA LYS A 19 -7.49 -4.99 -0.60
C LYS A 19 -6.66 -6.28 -0.60
N PHE A 20 -5.39 -6.21 -0.97
CA PHE A 20 -4.57 -7.38 -1.30
C PHE A 20 -3.27 -7.50 -0.49
N GLY A 21 -2.90 -6.49 0.30
CA GLY A 21 -1.67 -6.47 1.10
C GLY A 21 -0.39 -6.17 0.31
N ILE A 22 -0.52 -5.68 -0.93
CA ILE A 22 0.60 -5.25 -1.78
C ILE A 22 0.34 -3.86 -2.36
N GLY A 23 1.36 -3.02 -2.37
CA GLY A 23 1.32 -1.67 -2.92
C GLY A 23 2.14 -1.53 -4.20
N ARG A 24 2.44 -0.27 -4.55
CA ARG A 24 3.18 0.10 -5.77
C ARG A 24 4.58 -0.51 -5.80
N THR A 25 5.28 -0.47 -4.68
CA THR A 25 6.68 -0.89 -4.60
C THR A 25 6.83 -2.37 -4.87
N THR A 26 5.86 -3.19 -4.49
CA THR A 26 5.84 -4.62 -4.85
C THR A 26 5.87 -4.81 -6.37
N TYR A 27 5.06 -4.06 -7.13
CA TYR A 27 5.03 -4.15 -8.60
C TYR A 27 6.35 -3.67 -9.23
N ASP A 28 6.82 -2.49 -8.81
CA ASP A 28 8.04 -1.89 -9.34
C ASP A 28 9.26 -2.77 -9.02
N ALA A 29 9.43 -3.21 -7.77
CA ALA A 29 10.53 -4.09 -7.38
C ALA A 29 10.51 -5.43 -8.14
N ALA A 30 9.33 -6.03 -8.34
CA ALA A 30 9.21 -7.27 -9.12
C ALA A 30 9.60 -7.07 -10.59
N GLN A 31 9.38 -5.87 -11.15
CA GLN A 31 9.83 -5.53 -12.50
C GLN A 31 11.35 -5.34 -12.56
N GLU A 32 11.92 -4.58 -11.64
CA GLU A 32 13.36 -4.31 -11.61
C GLU A 32 14.19 -5.57 -11.35
N ILE A 33 13.67 -6.53 -10.55
CA ILE A 33 14.28 -7.85 -10.38
C ILE A 33 14.30 -8.63 -11.70
N ARG A 34 13.19 -8.64 -12.45
CA ARG A 34 13.13 -9.33 -13.76
C ARG A 34 14.05 -8.72 -14.80
N ASN A 35 14.32 -7.42 -14.69
CA ASN A 35 15.25 -6.70 -15.54
C ASN A 35 16.72 -6.84 -15.09
N ASN A 36 16.99 -7.56 -13.99
CA ASN A 36 18.32 -7.69 -13.37
C ASN A 36 18.94 -6.35 -12.92
N HIS A 37 18.12 -5.35 -12.60
CA HIS A 37 18.59 -4.06 -12.07
C HIS A 37 18.78 -4.08 -10.56
N ILE A 38 17.97 -4.87 -9.85
CA ILE A 38 18.10 -5.12 -8.41
C ILE A 38 17.98 -6.62 -8.12
N ASN A 39 18.52 -7.06 -7.01
CA ASN A 39 18.34 -8.42 -6.52
C ASN A 39 17.11 -8.54 -5.59
N ARG A 40 16.81 -9.77 -5.16
CA ARG A 40 15.64 -10.06 -4.32
C ARG A 40 15.70 -9.36 -2.96
N ASP A 41 16.87 -9.31 -2.34
CA ASP A 41 17.04 -8.73 -1.01
C ASP A 41 16.85 -7.21 -1.03
N GLU A 42 17.36 -6.56 -2.08
CA GLU A 42 17.11 -5.14 -2.35
C GLU A 42 15.61 -4.87 -2.57
N GLY A 43 14.94 -5.70 -3.36
CA GLY A 43 13.50 -5.60 -3.57
C GLY A 43 12.70 -5.74 -2.27
N VAL A 44 13.02 -6.72 -1.43
CA VAL A 44 12.38 -6.90 -0.11
C VAL A 44 12.60 -5.69 0.79
N ALA A 45 13.79 -5.10 0.79
CA ALA A 45 14.09 -3.90 1.56
C ALA A 45 13.28 -2.68 1.10
N LEU A 46 13.11 -2.50 -0.22
CA LEU A 46 12.28 -1.43 -0.79
C LEU A 46 10.81 -1.61 -0.42
N VAL A 47 10.26 -2.82 -0.59
CA VAL A 47 8.86 -3.12 -0.25
C VAL A 47 8.61 -2.85 1.24
N LYS A 48 9.50 -3.30 2.13
CA LYS A 48 9.37 -3.04 3.57
C LYS A 48 9.30 -1.55 3.90
N ARG A 49 10.03 -0.71 3.15
CA ARG A 49 10.12 0.72 3.38
C ARG A 49 8.92 1.50 2.84
N PHE A 50 8.49 1.20 1.61
CA PHE A 50 7.62 2.09 0.84
C PHE A 50 6.22 1.56 0.60
N ASP A 51 5.99 0.24 0.64
CA ASP A 51 4.73 -0.35 0.14
C ASP A 51 3.52 -0.01 1.00
N GLN A 52 3.73 0.37 2.27
CA GLN A 52 2.70 0.75 3.24
C GLN A 52 2.58 2.27 3.45
N GLU A 53 3.26 3.09 2.66
CA GLU A 53 3.14 4.55 2.75
C GLU A 53 1.76 5.04 2.28
N PHE A 54 1.20 6.02 2.99
CA PHE A 54 -0.05 6.65 2.62
C PHE A 54 0.20 7.97 1.86
N PRO A 55 -0.42 8.19 0.69
CA PRO A 55 -0.23 9.41 -0.09
C PRO A 55 -1.00 10.59 0.52
N THR A 56 -0.35 11.37 1.38
CA THR A 56 -0.98 12.53 2.06
C THR A 56 -1.05 13.80 1.20
N ARG A 57 -0.15 13.95 0.22
CA ARG A 57 0.10 15.22 -0.48
C ARG A 57 -1.13 15.82 -1.16
N TYR A 58 -1.97 14.98 -1.76
CA TYR A 58 -3.14 15.41 -2.54
C TYR A 58 -4.45 14.88 -1.96
N LEU A 59 -4.48 14.58 -0.65
CA LEU A 59 -5.65 13.92 -0.03
C LEU A 59 -6.90 14.77 -0.18
N LYS A 60 -6.78 16.07 0.11
CA LYS A 60 -7.88 17.01 -0.02
C LYS A 60 -8.43 17.06 -1.46
N ASP A 61 -7.56 17.24 -2.45
CA ASP A 61 -7.95 17.27 -3.86
C ASP A 61 -8.68 15.98 -4.28
N PHE A 62 -8.21 14.83 -3.79
CA PHE A 62 -8.82 13.52 -4.09
C PHE A 62 -10.19 13.35 -3.42
N LEU A 63 -10.29 13.68 -2.13
CA LEU A 63 -11.53 13.63 -1.36
C LEU A 63 -12.60 14.56 -1.96
N ASP A 64 -12.21 15.78 -2.34
CA ASP A 64 -13.08 16.73 -3.03
C ASP A 64 -13.56 16.15 -4.38
N TYR A 65 -12.65 15.53 -5.14
CA TYR A 65 -12.98 14.91 -6.44
C TYR A 65 -14.00 13.77 -6.32
N ILE A 66 -13.88 12.94 -5.29
CA ILE A 66 -14.82 11.82 -5.05
C ILE A 66 -16.02 12.21 -4.18
N SER A 67 -16.11 13.48 -3.75
CA SER A 67 -17.17 14.00 -2.88
C SER A 67 -17.33 13.20 -1.58
N MET A 68 -16.21 12.95 -0.89
CA MET A 68 -16.16 12.13 0.33
C MET A 68 -15.41 12.88 1.44
N THR A 69 -15.88 12.76 2.68
CA THR A 69 -15.13 13.24 3.86
C THR A 69 -13.94 12.33 4.17
N GLU A 70 -12.98 12.84 4.93
CA GLU A 70 -11.83 12.03 5.35
C GLU A 70 -12.28 10.88 6.27
N GLU A 71 -13.26 11.12 7.14
CA GLU A 71 -13.85 10.12 8.02
C GLU A 71 -14.50 8.98 7.22
N GLU A 72 -15.35 9.30 6.24
CA GLU A 72 -15.99 8.31 5.37
C GLU A 72 -14.95 7.50 4.57
N PHE A 73 -13.86 8.14 4.15
CA PHE A 73 -12.77 7.48 3.44
C PHE A 73 -12.09 6.42 4.31
N TRP A 74 -11.69 6.77 5.53
CA TRP A 74 -11.04 5.84 6.45
C TRP A 74 -11.98 4.72 6.91
N GLU A 75 -13.24 5.05 7.23
CA GLU A 75 -14.26 4.04 7.57
C GLU A 75 -14.51 3.07 6.42
N THR A 76 -14.54 3.56 5.19
CA THR A 76 -14.72 2.73 4.00
C THR A 76 -13.51 1.83 3.79
N ALA A 77 -12.29 2.38 3.85
CA ALA A 77 -11.06 1.61 3.68
C ALA A 77 -10.95 0.48 4.72
N ASP A 78 -11.29 0.74 5.97
CA ASP A 78 -11.23 -0.26 7.04
C ASP A 78 -12.20 -1.43 6.79
N LYS A 79 -13.36 -1.20 6.16
CA LYS A 79 -14.29 -2.29 5.77
C LYS A 79 -13.70 -3.24 4.72
N PHE A 80 -12.75 -2.76 3.90
CA PHE A 80 -12.12 -3.57 2.86
C PHE A 80 -10.88 -4.34 3.34
N ARG A 81 -10.43 -4.12 4.57
CA ARG A 81 -9.33 -4.88 5.18
C ARG A 81 -9.79 -6.29 5.52
N SER A 82 -9.43 -7.25 4.67
CA SER A 82 -9.84 -8.63 4.93
C SER A 82 -9.09 -9.24 6.13
N PRO A 83 -9.78 -9.96 7.05
CA PRO A 83 -9.15 -10.55 8.22
C PRO A 83 -8.07 -11.60 7.94
N HIS A 84 -7.95 -12.12 6.71
CA HIS A 84 -6.88 -13.05 6.32
C HIS A 84 -5.60 -12.33 5.85
N ILE A 85 -5.67 -11.03 5.58
CA ILE A 85 -4.52 -10.19 5.17
C ILE A 85 -4.10 -9.31 6.32
N TRP A 86 -5.08 -8.72 7.01
CA TRP A 86 -4.88 -7.73 8.06
C TRP A 86 -5.25 -8.26 9.43
N LYS A 87 -4.53 -7.79 10.43
CA LYS A 87 -4.79 -7.99 11.85
C LYS A 87 -4.66 -6.65 12.56
N LYS A 88 -5.63 -6.32 13.42
CA LYS A 88 -5.58 -5.11 14.24
C LYS A 88 -4.93 -5.45 15.58
N GLU A 89 -3.77 -4.86 15.87
CA GLU A 89 -3.02 -5.06 17.11
C GLU A 89 -2.73 -3.71 17.75
N ASN A 90 -3.07 -3.54 19.04
CA ASN A 90 -2.86 -2.29 19.79
C ASN A 90 -3.47 -1.04 19.14
N GLY A 91 -4.52 -1.20 18.34
CA GLY A 91 -5.17 -0.10 17.61
C GLY A 91 -4.70 0.06 16.17
N ASP A 92 -3.56 -0.53 15.80
CA ASP A 92 -2.96 -0.39 14.47
C ASP A 92 -3.23 -1.60 13.57
N TRP A 93 -3.46 -1.33 12.29
CA TRP A 93 -3.57 -2.38 11.28
C TRP A 93 -2.19 -2.84 10.83
N LYS A 94 -1.95 -4.15 10.93
CA LYS A 94 -0.71 -4.81 10.49
C LYS A 94 -1.03 -5.95 9.52
N LEU A 95 -0.14 -6.17 8.57
CA LEU A 95 -0.20 -7.34 7.69
C LEU A 95 0.10 -8.61 8.50
N ARG A 96 -0.59 -9.70 8.15
CA ARG A 96 -0.34 -11.03 8.73
C ARG A 96 0.95 -11.64 8.22
N HIS A 97 1.15 -11.57 6.91
CA HIS A 97 2.33 -12.09 6.26
C HIS A 97 3.01 -11.02 5.42
N THR A 98 4.34 -10.99 5.45
CA THR A 98 5.12 -10.04 4.67
C THR A 98 6.33 -10.70 4.03
N VAL A 99 6.81 -10.13 2.92
CA VAL A 99 7.98 -10.65 2.21
C VAL A 99 9.28 -10.54 3.01
N TRP A 100 9.30 -9.78 4.10
CA TRP A 100 10.44 -9.61 5.01
C TRP A 100 10.30 -10.38 6.33
N LYS A 101 9.30 -11.27 6.46
CA LYS A 101 9.04 -12.07 7.68
C LYS A 101 8.86 -11.22 8.94
N GLY A 102 8.06 -10.16 8.84
CA GLY A 102 7.76 -9.25 9.95
C GLY A 102 6.28 -8.98 10.13
N GLY A 103 5.43 -9.76 9.48
CA GLY A 103 4.00 -9.79 9.70
C GLY A 103 3.64 -10.41 11.04
N THR A 104 2.38 -10.29 11.42
CA THR A 104 1.89 -10.75 12.72
C THR A 104 1.83 -12.27 12.88
N ASP A 105 1.84 -13.02 11.76
CA ASP A 105 1.70 -14.47 11.71
C ASP A 105 2.76 -15.15 10.80
N ASP A 106 3.91 -14.49 10.54
CA ASP A 106 5.00 -14.99 9.66
C ASP A 106 5.85 -16.14 10.23
#